data_AF-A0A1I5ANM8-F1
#
_entry.id   AF-A0A1I5ANM8-F1
#
_cell.length_a   1.000
_cell.length_b   1.000
_cell.length_c   1.000
_cell.angle_alpha   90.00
_cell.angle_beta   90.00
_cell.angle_gamma   90.00
#
_symmetry.space_group_name_H-M   'P 1'
#
loop_
_entity.id
_entity.type
_entity.pdbx_description
1 polymer ?
#
loop_
_entity_poly.entity_id
_entity_poly.type
_entity_poly.pdbx_seq_one_letter_code
_entity_poly.pdbx_strand_id
1 'polypeptide(L)' 'MSRKVVITKTAEKKLNELIDYLGENWSERIKKEFIKKLDHNLEIIRIYPEIFSKIRCKTWITSRRKHKTNYYILSV' A
#
# COMPACT_ATOMS: atom_id res chain seq x y z
N MET A 1 16.37 4.25 -11.31
CA MET A 1 15.04 4.64 -11.85
C MET A 1 14.14 5.01 -10.66
N SER A 2 14.02 6.29 -10.30
CA SER A 2 13.12 6.72 -9.22
C SER A 2 11.71 6.91 -9.76
N ARG A 3 10.74 6.10 -9.32
CA ARG A 3 9.33 6.29 -9.69
C ARG A 3 8.62 7.18 -8.68
N LYS A 4 7.66 7.99 -9.14
CA LYS A 4 6.82 8.79 -8.26
C LYS A 4 5.77 7.88 -7.59
N VAL A 5 5.75 7.85 -6.26
CA VAL A 5 4.68 7.19 -5.53
C VAL A 5 3.48 8.14 -5.48
N VAL A 6 2.33 7.70 -6.00
CA VAL A 6 1.08 8.46 -5.99
C VAL A 6 0.09 7.74 -5.10
N ILE A 7 -0.38 8.44 -4.06
CA ILE A 7 -1.44 7.95 -3.19
C ILE A 7 -2.78 8.37 -3.81
N THR A 8 -3.68 7.41 -4.00
CA THR A 8 -5.03 7.70 -4.50
C THR A 8 -5.90 8.23 -3.37
N LYS A 9 -6.92 9.03 -3.70
CA LYS A 9 -7.89 9.56 -2.71
C LYS A 9 -8.53 8.47 -1.85
N THR A 10 -8.78 7.29 -2.44
CA THR A 10 -9.32 6.14 -1.71
C THR A 10 -8.32 5.56 -0.72
N ALA A 11 -7.04 5.47 -1.09
CA ALA A 11 -5.98 4.99 -0.21
C ALA A 11 -5.73 5.98 0.94
N GLU A 12 -5.76 7.29 0.66
CA GLU A 12 -5.68 8.35 1.67
C GLU A 12 -6.82 8.24 2.68
N LYS A 13 -8.07 8.11 2.23
CA LYS A 13 -9.22 7.94 3.13
C LYS A 13 -9.08 6.73 4.05
N LYS A 14 -8.69 5.57 3.48
CA LYS A 14 -8.46 4.34 4.26
C LYS A 14 -7.31 4.50 5.25
N LEU A 15 -6.25 5.24 4.88
CA LEU A 15 -5.13 5.48 5.76
C LEU A 15 -5.53 6.37 6.94
N ASN A 16 -6.35 7.39 6.70
CA ASN A 16 -6.89 8.24 7.77
C ASN A 16 -7.76 7.44 8.74
N GLU A 17 -8.71 6.65 8.22
CA GLU A 17 -9.55 5.76 9.05
C GLU A 17 -8.69 4.81 9.92
N LEU A 18 -7.59 4.29 9.37
CA LEU A 18 -6.67 3.42 10.10
C LEU A 18 -5.89 4.17 11.19
N ILE A 19 -5.43 5.39 10.89
CA ILE A 19 -4.68 6.22 11.83
C ILE A 19 -5.59 6.68 12.99
N ASP A 20 -6.85 6.99 12.71
CA ASP A 20 -7.84 7.38 13.72
C ASP A 20 -8.12 6.19 14.66
N TYR A 21 -8.36 5.00 14.09
CA TYR A 21 -8.53 3.77 14.87
C TYR A 21 -7.32 3.46 15.77
N LEU A 22 -6.10 3.66 15.25
CA LEU A 22 -4.87 3.49 16.02
C LEU A 22 -4.73 4.56 17.12
N GLY A 23 -5.22 5.78 16.89
CA GLY A 23 -5.19 6.85 17.88
C GLY A 23 -6.13 6.62 19.06
N GLU A 24 -7.30 6.03 18.81
CA GLU A 24 -8.29 5.73 19.86
C GLU A 24 -7.91 4.51 20.70
N ASN A 25 -7.28 3.49 20.09
CA ASN A 25 -7.08 2.18 20.72
C ASN A 25 -5.63 1.88 21.13
N TRP A 26 -4.64 2.67 20.69
CA TRP A 26 -3.22 2.36 20.88
C TRP A 26 -2.41 3.56 21.37
N SER A 27 -1.26 3.28 21.98
CA SER A 27 -0.35 4.31 22.48
C SER A 27 0.32 5.09 21.34
N GLU A 28 0.66 6.35 21.60
CA GLU A 28 1.34 7.25 20.64
C GLU A 28 2.64 6.65 20.08
N ARG A 29 3.32 5.80 20.87
CA ARG A 29 4.50 5.05 20.45
C ARG A 29 4.22 4.14 19.26
N ILE A 30 3.07 3.46 19.27
CA ILE A 30 2.69 2.49 18.22
C ILE A 30 2.28 3.23 16.95
N LYS A 31 1.64 4.41 17.08
CA LYS A 31 1.38 5.30 15.96
C LYS A 31 2.68 5.76 15.28
N LYS A 32 3.69 6.17 16.06
CA LYS A 32 5.01 6.59 15.53
C LYS A 32 5.73 5.43 14.82
N GLU A 33 5.72 4.24 15.42
CA GLU A 33 6.30 3.03 14.81
C GLU A 33 5.59 2.65 13.50
N PHE A 34 4.25 2.78 13.46
CA PHE A 34 3.47 2.53 12.26
C PHE A 34 3.85 3.49 11.12
N ILE A 35 3.90 4.79 11.40
CA ILE A 35 4.30 5.82 10.42
C ILE A 35 5.70 5.53 9.89
N LYS A 36 6.65 5.21 10.78
CA LYS A 36 8.03 4.88 10.40
C LYS A 36 8.11 3.67 9.46
N LYS A 37 7.32 2.62 9.73
CA LYS A 37 7.24 1.44 8.87
C LYS A 37 6.58 1.76 7.53
N LEU A 38 5.55 2.61 7.53
CA LEU A 38 4.88 3.04 6.32
C LEU A 38 5.84 3.81 5.41
N ASP A 39 6.55 4.81 5.95
CA ASP A 39 7.54 5.59 5.19
C ASP A 39 8.64 4.71 4.61
N HIS A 40 9.16 3.77 5.41
CA HIS A 40 10.16 2.81 4.94
C HIS A 40 9.65 1.97 3.77
N ASN A 41 8.40 1.48 3.85
CA ASN A 41 7.79 0.73 2.76
C ASN A 41 7.57 1.58 1.50
N LEU A 42 7.15 2.84 1.64
CA LEU A 42 7.00 3.76 0.51
C LEU A 42 8.35 4.04 -0.17
N GLU A 43 9.42 4.16 0.62
CA GLU A 43 10.77 4.30 0.10
C GLU A 43 11.24 3.05 -0.67
N ILE A 44 10.98 1.85 -0.16
CA ILE A 44 11.26 0.60 -0.87
C ILE A 44 10.49 0.55 -2.19
N ILE A 45 9.20 0.93 -2.20
CA ILE A 45 8.39 1.00 -3.42
C ILE A 45 8.99 2.00 -4.42
N ARG A 46 9.48 3.15 -3.94
CA ARG A 46 10.10 4.19 -4.75
C ARG A 46 11.40 3.71 -5.42
N ILE A 47 12.24 3.01 -4.67
CA ILE A 47 13.56 2.54 -5.11
C ILE A 47 13.43 1.28 -5.98
N TYR A 48 12.57 0.34 -5.59
CA TYR A 48 12.42 -0.98 -6.23
C TYR A 48 10.96 -1.26 -6.64
N PRO A 49 10.43 -0.50 -7.60
CA PRO A 49 9.02 -0.61 -7.99
C PRO A 49 8.67 -1.93 -8.72
N GLU A 50 9.68 -2.69 -9.12
CA GLU A 50 9.54 -4.02 -9.72
C GLU A 50 9.22 -5.15 -8.72
N ILE A 51 9.52 -4.95 -7.42
CA ILE A 51 9.15 -5.90 -6.35
C ILE A 51 7.64 -6.14 -6.35
N PHE A 52 6.85 -5.08 -6.46
CA PHE A 52 5.38 -5.15 -6.44
C PHE A 52 4.78 -5.55 -7.79
N SER A 53 5.55 -5.40 -8.87
CA SER A 53 5.12 -5.77 -10.23
C SER A 53 5.13 -7.29 -10.43
N LYS A 54 6.06 -8.01 -9.78
CA LYS A 54 6.26 -9.46 -9.92
C LYS A 54 5.14 -10.31 -9.31
N ILE A 55 4.35 -9.75 -8.39
CA ILE A 55 3.22 -10.42 -7.73
C ILE A 55 2.09 -10.75 -8.74
N ARG A 56 2.03 -10.07 -9.89
CA ARG A 56 1.01 -10.29 -10.93
C ARG A 56 1.21 -11.53 -11.81
N CYS A 57 2.33 -12.26 -11.71
CA CYS A 57 2.66 -13.36 -12.64
C CYS A 57 2.59 -14.79 -12.06
N LYS A 58 1.73 -15.06 -11.05
CA LYS A 58 1.41 -16.44 -10.61
C LYS A 58 -0.08 -16.69 -10.33
N THR A 59 -0.98 -16.29 -11.23
CA THR A 59 -2.36 -16.84 -11.22
C THR A 59 -2.92 -17.04 -12.62
N TRP A 60 -2.37 -18.06 -13.27
CA TRP A 60 -3.09 -19.02 -14.12
C TRP A 60 -2.75 -20.37 -13.44
N ILE A 61 -3.62 -21.28 -13.02
CA ILE A 61 -4.93 -21.74 -13.45
C ILE A 61 -5.57 -22.30 -12.15
N THR A 62 -6.72 -21.86 -11.67
CA THR A 62 -8.00 -22.56 -11.87
C THR A 62 -9.09 -21.83 -11.06
N SER A 63 -10.31 -21.85 -11.59
CA SER A 63 -11.58 -21.69 -10.86
C SER A 63 -12.06 -20.27 -10.52
N ARG A 64 -12.94 -19.78 -11.42
CA ARG A 64 -14.24 -19.10 -11.21
C ARG A 64 -14.42 -18.15 -10.01
N ARG A 65 -14.92 -16.94 -10.35
CA ARG A 65 -15.38 -15.80 -9.53
C ARG A 65 -14.27 -14.93 -8.94
N LYS A 66 -14.09 -13.73 -9.49
CA LYS A 66 -13.28 -12.67 -8.89
C LYS A 66 -14.00 -11.33 -9.00
N HIS A 67 -14.65 -10.91 -7.91
CA HIS A 67 -14.82 -9.49 -7.62
C HIS A 67 -13.40 -8.92 -7.42
N LYS A 68 -12.91 -8.13 -8.39
CA LYS A 68 -11.56 -7.57 -8.39
C LYS A 68 -11.62 -6.13 -7.89
N THR A 69 -11.21 -5.91 -6.64
CA THR A 69 -10.94 -4.57 -6.11
C THR A 69 -9.58 -4.12 -6.65
N ASN A 70 -9.59 -3.16 -7.57
CA ASN A 70 -8.40 -2.68 -8.27
C ASN A 70 -7.66 -1.61 -7.43
N TYR A 71 -6.36 -1.84 -7.19
CA TYR A 71 -5.40 -0.78 -6.87
C TYR A 71 -4.40 -0.69 -8.03
N TYR A 72 -4.37 0.45 -8.72
CA TYR A 72 -3.43 0.72 -9.82
C TYR A 72 -2.35 1.71 -9.35
N ILE A 73 -1.09 1.40 -9.63
CA ILE A 73 0.01 2.37 -9.65
C ILE A 73 0.22 2.72 -11.12
N LEU A 74 -0.07 3.97 -11.50
CA LEU A 74 0.16 4.48 -12.84
C LEU A 74 1.67 4.75 -13.01
N SER A 75 2.30 4.04 -13.94
CA SER A 75 3.60 4.42 -14.49
C SER A 75 3.34 5.47 -15.57
N VAL A 76 3.77 6.71 -15.34
CA VAL A 76 3.98 7.71 -16.41
C VAL A 76 5.44 7.60 -16.84
#